data_AF-A0A1T5K863-F1
#
_entry.id   AF-A0A1T5K863-F1
#
_cell.length_a   1.000
_cell.length_b   1.000
_cell.length_c   1.000
_cell.angle_alpha   90.00
_cell.angle_beta   90.00
_cell.angle_gamma   90.00
#
_symmetry.space_group_name_H-M   'P 1'
#
loop_
_entity.id
_entity.type
_entity.pdbx_description
1 polymer ?
#
loop_
_entity_poly.entity_id
_entity_poly.type
_entity_poly.pdbx_seq_one_letter_code
_entity_poly.pdbx_strand_id
1 'polypeptide(L)'
;MAKATAKTETKAPAKTATTKTKTTPAAVYDIEAASDEALKKLQELGIEQQLQSDLEWCLGSYRHDKNPTGLYEVLGRTLTVFNAEKAKKTKGITVKLIGELEKALKIQ
;
A
#
# COMPACT_ATOMS: atom_id res chain seq x y z
N MET A 1 -59.92 0.35 -1.53
CA MET A 1 -59.97 0.32 -0.05
C MET A 1 -59.12 -0.84 0.44
N ALA A 2 -58.24 -0.58 1.44
CA ALA A 2 -57.60 -1.47 2.44
C ALA A 2 -57.07 -2.86 2.01
N LYS A 3 -55.97 -3.44 2.50
CA LYS A 3 -54.80 -3.11 3.34
C LYS A 3 -54.06 -4.46 3.40
N ALA A 4 -52.75 -4.52 3.13
CA ALA A 4 -51.91 -5.59 3.66
C ALA A 4 -50.45 -5.12 3.74
N THR A 5 -49.92 -5.21 4.96
CA THR A 5 -48.63 -4.78 5.46
C THR A 5 -47.65 -5.96 5.58
N ALA A 6 -46.38 -5.75 5.22
CA ALA A 6 -45.19 -6.42 5.78
C ALA A 6 -44.00 -5.48 5.47
N LYS A 7 -43.41 -4.70 6.40
CA LYS A 7 -42.52 -5.03 7.53
C LYS A 7 -41.33 -5.97 7.18
N THR A 8 -40.15 -5.33 7.18
CA THR A 8 -38.82 -5.84 7.58
C THR A 8 -38.01 -6.63 6.54
N GLU A 9 -36.95 -6.04 5.99
CA GLU A 9 -35.56 -6.40 6.36
C GLU A 9 -34.51 -5.49 5.71
N THR A 10 -33.69 -4.91 6.59
CA THR A 10 -32.39 -4.32 6.33
C THR A 10 -31.41 -5.42 5.90
N LYS A 11 -30.77 -5.29 4.73
CA LYS A 11 -29.41 -5.82 4.52
C LYS A 11 -28.77 -5.19 3.29
N ALA A 12 -27.93 -4.17 3.57
CA ALA A 12 -26.84 -3.78 2.71
C ALA A 12 -25.99 -5.02 2.33
N PRO A 13 -25.41 -5.08 1.12
CA PRO A 13 -24.73 -6.26 0.63
C PRO A 13 -23.55 -6.62 1.52
N ALA A 14 -23.69 -7.71 2.27
CA ALA A 14 -22.59 -8.36 2.96
C ALA A 14 -21.92 -9.34 2.01
N LYS A 15 -20.61 -9.14 1.84
CA LYS A 15 -19.58 -10.19 1.90
C LYS A 15 -19.86 -11.43 1.04
N THR A 16 -19.42 -11.37 -0.21
CA THR A 16 -19.08 -12.56 -0.98
C THR A 16 -17.59 -12.87 -0.84
N ALA A 17 -17.34 -14.01 -0.19
CA ALA A 17 -16.29 -14.95 -0.51
C ALA A 17 -14.82 -14.48 -0.43
N THR A 18 -14.27 -14.66 0.77
CA THR A 18 -12.94 -15.22 1.00
C THR A 18 -12.61 -16.29 -0.05
N THR A 19 -11.82 -15.92 -1.05
CA THR A 19 -11.17 -16.88 -1.93
C THR A 19 -9.79 -17.14 -1.35
N LYS A 20 -9.58 -18.40 -0.97
CA LYS A 20 -8.31 -18.93 -0.50
C LYS A 20 -7.29 -18.82 -1.63
N THR A 21 -6.50 -17.75 -1.65
CA THR A 21 -5.24 -17.77 -2.38
C THR A 21 -4.13 -17.98 -1.37
N LYS A 22 -3.65 -19.23 -1.35
CA LYS A 22 -2.33 -19.56 -0.83
C LYS A 22 -1.32 -18.73 -1.63
N THR A 23 -0.90 -17.59 -1.12
CA THR A 23 0.33 -16.95 -1.63
C THR A 23 1.48 -17.49 -0.79
N THR A 24 1.94 -18.66 -1.23
CA THR A 24 3.17 -19.32 -0.81
C THR A 24 4.35 -18.36 -1.03
N PRO A 25 5.39 -18.39 -0.18
CA PRO A 25 6.38 -17.33 -0.02
C PRO A 25 7.37 -17.35 -1.19
N ALA A 26 7.33 -16.32 -2.03
CA ALA A 26 8.34 -16.12 -3.06
C ALA A 26 9.27 -14.98 -2.63
N ALA A 27 10.46 -15.37 -2.17
CA ALA A 27 11.69 -14.57 -2.17
C ALA A 27 11.67 -13.20 -1.45
N VAL A 28 11.79 -13.25 -0.11
CA VAL A 28 12.71 -12.47 0.75
C VAL A 28 13.23 -11.14 0.17
N TYR A 29 12.32 -10.20 -0.06
CA TYR A 29 12.53 -8.79 0.22
C TYR A 29 11.26 -8.36 0.95
N ASP A 30 11.39 -8.00 2.22
CA ASP A 30 10.27 -7.55 3.03
C ASP A 30 9.74 -6.24 2.45
N ILE A 31 8.80 -6.34 1.52
CA ILE A 31 8.15 -5.18 0.92
C ILE A 31 7.46 -4.32 1.97
N GLU A 32 7.03 -4.95 3.06
CA GLU A 32 6.56 -4.29 4.27
C GLU A 32 7.67 -3.43 4.90
N ALA A 33 8.89 -3.96 5.05
CA ALA A 33 10.02 -3.20 5.57
C ALA A 33 10.47 -2.08 4.62
N ALA A 34 10.52 -2.36 3.31
CA ALA A 34 10.81 -1.34 2.30
C ALA A 34 9.77 -0.21 2.33
N SER A 35 8.51 -0.56 2.55
CA SER A 35 7.42 0.40 2.68
C SER A 35 7.48 1.18 3.99
N ASP A 36 7.79 0.55 5.13
CA ASP A 36 8.01 1.24 6.42
C ASP A 36 9.16 2.24 6.30
N GLU A 37 10.27 1.83 5.66
CA GLU A 37 11.44 2.69 5.49
C GLU A 37 11.14 3.86 4.54
N ALA A 38 10.40 3.60 3.46
CA ALA A 38 9.93 4.66 2.56
C ALA A 38 9.00 5.64 3.29
N LEU A 39 8.00 5.15 4.02
CA LEU A 39 7.06 5.97 4.78
C LEU A 39 7.80 6.84 5.82
N LYS A 40 8.70 6.26 6.60
CA LYS A 40 9.57 7.01 7.52
C LYS A 40 10.31 8.11 6.80
N LYS A 41 10.84 7.84 5.61
CA LYS A 41 11.61 8.85 4.90
C LYS A 41 10.75 9.98 4.38
N LEU A 42 9.57 9.68 3.84
CA LEU A 42 8.60 10.71 3.47
C LEU A 42 8.20 11.57 4.68
N GLN A 43 7.98 10.95 5.84
CA GLN A 43 7.63 11.64 7.09
C GLN A 43 8.78 12.52 7.59
N GLU A 44 10.02 12.02 7.60
CA GLU A 44 11.21 12.80 7.96
C GLU A 44 11.40 14.02 7.05
N LEU A 45 11.12 13.85 5.76
CA LEU A 45 11.20 14.92 4.77
C LEU A 45 9.99 15.87 4.85
N GLY A 46 8.87 15.45 5.45
CA GLY A 46 7.63 16.21 5.53
C GLY A 46 6.96 16.43 4.16
N ILE A 47 7.22 15.56 3.19
CA ILE A 47 6.79 15.69 1.79
C ILE A 47 5.74 14.65 1.44
N GLU A 48 4.93 14.94 0.41
CA GLU A 48 3.98 13.98 -0.19
C GLU A 48 3.10 13.28 0.86
N GLN A 49 2.39 14.05 1.68
CA GLN A 49 1.48 13.54 2.71
C GLN A 49 0.44 12.56 2.15
N GLN A 50 -0.04 12.79 0.92
CA GLN A 50 -0.97 11.88 0.26
C GLN A 50 -0.32 10.51 0.03
N LEU A 51 0.93 10.49 -0.40
CA LEU A 51 1.68 9.27 -0.63
C LEU A 51 1.97 8.56 0.71
N GLN A 52 2.26 9.30 1.78
CA GLN A 52 2.38 8.72 3.13
C GLN A 52 1.10 7.99 3.55
N SER A 53 -0.06 8.62 3.40
CA SER A 53 -1.35 8.02 3.75
C SER A 53 -1.67 6.80 2.88
N ASP A 54 -1.36 6.86 1.59
CA ASP A 54 -1.57 5.75 0.64
C ASP A 54 -0.67 4.55 0.98
N LEU A 55 0.59 4.82 1.36
CA LEU A 55 1.55 3.80 1.79
C LEU A 55 1.12 3.17 3.12
N GLU A 56 0.70 3.98 4.10
CA GLU A 56 0.19 3.51 5.38
C GLU A 56 -1.06 2.64 5.19
N TRP A 57 -1.98 3.09 4.34
CA TRP A 57 -3.20 2.36 4.02
C TRP A 57 -2.90 1.02 3.33
N CYS A 58 -1.99 1.01 2.35
CA CYS A 58 -1.55 -0.21 1.70
C CYS A 58 -0.84 -1.17 2.65
N LEU A 59 -0.03 -0.65 3.59
CA LEU A 59 0.65 -1.45 4.60
C LEU A 59 -0.36 -2.10 5.56
N GLY A 60 -1.33 -1.32 6.04
CA GLY A 60 -2.42 -1.84 6.87
C GLY A 60 -3.23 -2.89 6.13
N SER A 61 -3.59 -2.63 4.87
CA SER A 61 -4.32 -3.57 4.01
C SER A 61 -3.54 -4.86 3.78
N TYR A 62 -2.24 -4.77 3.51
CA TYR A 62 -1.36 -5.94 3.35
C TYR A 62 -1.32 -6.81 4.61
N ARG A 63 -1.31 -6.22 5.80
CA ARG A 63 -1.34 -7.01 7.05
C ARG A 63 -2.65 -7.79 7.23
N HIS A 64 -3.75 -7.31 6.64
CA HIS A 64 -5.07 -7.95 6.72
C HIS A 64 -5.34 -8.94 5.58
N ASP A 65 -5.05 -8.58 4.33
CA ASP A 65 -5.36 -9.36 3.12
C ASP A 65 -4.15 -10.16 2.59
N LYS A 66 -2.93 -9.85 3.08
CA LYS A 66 -1.65 -10.41 2.60
C LYS A 66 -1.41 -10.24 1.10
N ASN A 67 -2.04 -9.23 0.50
CA ASN A 67 -1.93 -8.96 -0.92
C ASN A 67 -0.98 -7.79 -1.20
N PRO A 68 0.20 -8.04 -1.80
CA PRO A 68 1.22 -7.02 -2.01
C PRO A 68 0.95 -6.13 -3.23
N THR A 69 -0.07 -6.39 -4.05
CA THR A 69 -0.35 -5.63 -5.29
C THR A 69 -0.47 -4.13 -5.05
N GLY A 70 -1.19 -3.71 -4.00
CA GLY A 70 -1.32 -2.30 -3.65
C GLY A 70 0.03 -1.68 -3.26
N LEU A 71 0.81 -2.38 -2.42
CA LEU A 71 2.13 -1.92 -1.99
C LEU A 71 3.06 -1.69 -3.17
N TYR A 72 3.11 -2.59 -4.15
CA TYR A 72 3.93 -2.41 -5.34
C TYR A 72 3.55 -1.16 -6.14
N GLU A 73 2.25 -0.90 -6.35
CA GLU A 73 1.80 0.26 -7.11
C GLU A 73 2.17 1.58 -6.41
N VAL A 74 1.91 1.65 -5.10
CA VAL A 74 2.25 2.83 -4.29
C VAL A 74 3.75 3.02 -4.22
N LEU A 75 4.52 1.94 -4.03
CA LEU A 75 5.98 1.98 -4.05
C LEU A 75 6.54 2.51 -5.38
N GLY A 76 5.95 2.14 -6.51
CA GLY A 76 6.35 2.67 -7.82
C GLY A 76 6.16 4.20 -7.91
N ARG A 77 5.04 4.71 -7.38
CA ARG A 77 4.80 6.16 -7.26
C ARG A 77 5.82 6.80 -6.32
N THR A 78 6.07 6.19 -5.16
CA THR A 78 7.07 6.64 -4.17
C THR A 78 8.46 6.73 -4.77
N LEU A 79 8.84 5.77 -5.60
CA LEU A 79 10.13 5.76 -6.26
C LEU A 79 10.29 6.91 -7.26
N THR A 80 9.20 7.22 -7.98
CA THR A 80 9.15 8.36 -8.91
C THR A 80 9.27 9.68 -8.14
N VAL A 81 8.52 9.83 -7.05
CA VAL A 81 8.60 10.97 -6.14
C VAL A 81 10.01 11.11 -5.57
N PHE A 82 10.61 10.02 -5.09
CA PHE A 82 11.96 10.03 -4.53
C PHE A 82 13.02 10.42 -5.54
N ASN A 83 12.92 9.97 -6.79
CA ASN A 83 13.82 10.44 -7.84
C ASN A 83 13.62 11.93 -8.16
N ALA A 84 12.37 12.40 -8.20
CA ALA A 84 12.07 13.82 -8.41
C ALA A 84 12.60 14.70 -7.27
N GLU A 85 12.44 14.28 -6.03
CA GLU A 85 12.96 14.94 -4.83
C GLU A 85 14.49 14.88 -4.75
N LYS A 86 15.09 13.73 -5.09
CA LYS A 86 16.55 13.60 -5.22
C LYS A 86 17.08 14.59 -6.27
N ALA A 87 16.38 14.80 -7.39
CA ALA A 87 16.75 15.81 -8.39
C ALA A 87 16.65 17.24 -7.84
N LYS A 88 15.70 17.51 -6.94
CA LYS A 88 15.60 18.78 -6.18
C LYS A 88 16.66 18.93 -5.08
N LYS A 89 17.61 17.98 -4.95
CA LYS A 89 18.61 17.90 -3.88
C LYS A 89 18.00 17.85 -2.48
N THR A 90 16.84 17.22 -2.30
CA THR A 90 16.29 17.03 -0.95
C THR A 90 17.25 16.16 -0.13
N LYS A 91 17.88 16.76 0.88
CA LYS A 91 18.80 16.07 1.80
C LYS A 91 18.03 15.03 2.59
N GLY A 92 18.22 13.75 2.27
CA GLY A 92 17.64 12.65 3.04
C GLY A 92 17.32 11.42 2.21
N ILE A 93 17.09 11.56 0.90
CA ILE A 93 16.81 10.41 0.04
C ILE A 93 18.13 9.73 -0.32
N THR A 94 18.38 8.58 0.31
CA THR A 94 19.58 7.79 0.05
C THR A 94 19.41 6.94 -1.20
N VAL A 95 20.49 6.82 -1.99
CA VAL A 95 20.54 5.93 -3.16
C VAL A 95 20.25 4.48 -2.76
N LYS A 96 20.60 4.12 -1.51
CA LYS A 96 20.31 2.82 -0.92
C LYS A 96 18.80 2.56 -0.81
N LEU A 97 18.03 3.50 -0.24
CA LEU A 97 16.57 3.37 -0.13
C LEU A 97 15.92 3.20 -1.50
N ILE A 98 16.27 4.05 -2.47
CA ILE A 98 15.77 3.92 -3.84
C ILE A 98 16.12 2.53 -4.42
N GLY A 99 17.35 2.06 -4.24
CA GLY A 99 17.78 0.76 -4.73
C GLY A 99 17.07 -0.43 -4.07
N GLU A 100 16.72 -0.33 -2.78
CA GLU A 100 15.93 -1.35 -2.08
C GLU A 100 14.48 -1.36 -2.57
N LEU A 101 13.88 -0.18 -2.81
CA LEU A 101 12.54 -0.06 -3.39
C LEU A 101 12.50 -0.59 -4.83
N GLU A 102 13.52 -0.28 -5.65
CA GLU A 102 13.64 -0.78 -7.02
C GLU A 102 13.78 -2.29 -7.04
N LYS A 103 14.58 -2.86 -6.12
CA LYS A 103 14.71 -4.32 -5.98
C LYS A 103 13.41 -4.97 -5.55
N ALA A 104 12.71 -4.40 -4.56
CA ALA A 104 11.41 -4.89 -4.13
C ALA A 104 10.42 -4.89 -5.30
N LEU A 105 10.41 -3.84 -6.12
CA LEU A 105 9.56 -3.75 -7.31
C LEU A 105 9.99 -4.67 -8.46
N LYS A 106 11.24 -5.11 -8.55
CA LYS A 106 11.72 -5.96 -9.67
C LYS A 106 11.36 -7.44 -9.52
N ILE A 107 10.78 -7.82 -8.38
CA ILE A 107 10.48 -9.20 -8.00
C ILE A 107 9.07 -9.65 -8.45
N GLN A 108 8.22 -8.71 -8.87
CA GLN A 108 6.85 -9.00 -9.32
C GLN A 108 6.75 -9.40 -10.79
#